data_AF-A0A517YKZ5-F1
#
_entry.id   AF-A0A517YKZ5-F1
#
_cell.length_a   1.000
_cell.length_b   1.000
_cell.length_c   1.000
_cell.angle_alpha   90.00
_cell.angle_beta   90.00
_cell.angle_gamma   90.00
#
_symmetry.space_group_name_H-M   'P 1'
#
loop_
_entity.id
_entity.type
_entity.pdbx_description
1 polymer ?
#
loop_
_entity_poly.entity_id
_entity_poly.type
_entity_poly.pdbx_seq_one_letter_code
_entity_poly.pdbx_strand_id
1 'polypeptide(L)'
;MDQKFDVPPQAEIRLTGQRVERGPVKNDWGLRLQWEVRHNGKVVATPPARADVAYEHAASEAGTYEIVLQTWQYIDYKKKPDGEFINSKFIDISNKVSYSI
;
A
#
# COMPACT_ATOMS: atom_id res chain seq x y z
N MET A 1 -21.76 12.23 -2.96
CA MET A 1 -20.53 12.91 -3.41
C MET A 1 -19.77 11.86 -4.20
N ASP A 2 -19.81 11.93 -5.53
CA ASP A 2 -19.08 10.97 -6.36
C ASP A 2 -17.65 11.47 -6.49
N GLN A 3 -16.71 10.72 -5.92
CA GLN A 3 -15.29 11.02 -6.02
C GLN A 3 -14.86 10.68 -7.46
N LYS A 4 -14.50 11.71 -8.24
CA LYS A 4 -14.00 11.51 -9.61
C LYS A 4 -12.57 10.98 -9.56
N PHE A 5 -12.38 9.77 -10.03
CA PHE A 5 -11.09 9.07 -10.10
C PHE A 5 -10.42 9.25 -11.47
N ASP A 6 -10.52 10.45 -12.05
CA ASP A 6 -10.11 10.72 -13.44
C ASP A 6 -8.62 10.40 -13.68
N VAL A 7 -7.79 10.47 -12.63
CA VAL A 7 -6.41 9.98 -12.65
C VAL A 7 -6.08 9.21 -11.36
N PRO A 8 -5.54 7.97 -11.44
CA PRO A 8 -5.15 7.21 -10.26
C PRO A 8 -3.89 7.81 -9.59
N PRO A 9 -3.74 7.68 -8.26
CA PRO A 9 -2.57 8.09 -7.54
C PRO A 9 -1.38 7.22 -7.94
N GLN A 10 -0.20 7.83 -7.96
CA GLN A 10 1.03 7.12 -8.32
C GLN A 10 2.20 7.65 -7.49
N ALA A 11 3.09 6.75 -7.09
CA ALA A 11 4.35 7.07 -6.43
C ALA A 11 5.44 6.09 -6.86
N GLU A 12 6.69 6.52 -6.79
CA GLU A 12 7.84 5.62 -6.85
C GLU A 12 8.31 5.29 -5.44
N ILE A 13 8.75 4.05 -5.22
CA ILE A 13 9.33 3.60 -3.97
C ILE A 13 10.72 3.01 -4.21
N ARG A 14 11.58 3.15 -3.21
CA ARG A 14 12.96 2.67 -3.24
C ARG A 14 13.24 1.84 -2.00
N LEU A 15 14.01 0.78 -2.18
CA LEU A 15 14.44 -0.11 -1.11
C LEU A 15 15.94 0.06 -0.87
N THR A 16 16.35 0.14 0.40
CA THR A 16 17.74 0.19 0.82
C THR A 16 17.90 -0.74 2.03
N GLY A 17 18.46 -1.94 1.81
CA GLY A 17 18.42 -3.00 2.81
C GLY A 17 16.98 -3.44 3.08
N GLN A 18 16.52 -3.35 4.33
CA GLN A 18 15.15 -3.66 4.74
C GLN A 18 14.27 -2.40 4.92
N ARG A 19 14.82 -1.22 4.55
CA ARG A 19 14.14 0.06 4.59
C ARG A 19 13.52 0.40 3.26
N VAL A 20 12.22 0.67 3.23
CA VAL A 20 11.52 1.24 2.07
C VAL A 20 11.23 2.71 2.29
N GLU A 21 11.40 3.52 1.24
CA GLU A 21 11.04 4.93 1.23
C GLU A 21 10.18 5.24 0.00
N ARG A 22 9.13 6.05 0.17
CA ARG A 22 8.30 6.53 -0.95
C ARG A 22 8.66 7.95 -1.33
N GLY A 23 8.56 8.23 -2.62
CA GLY A 23 8.45 9.60 -3.12
C GLY A 23 7.10 10.25 -2.82
N PRO A 24 6.89 11.47 -3.35
CA PRO A 24 5.59 12.12 -3.34
C PRO A 24 4.52 11.29 -4.06
N VAL A 25 3.30 11.29 -3.53
CA VAL A 25 2.13 10.69 -4.19
C VAL A 25 1.53 11.71 -5.15
N LYS A 26 1.62 11.44 -6.46
CA LYS A 26 0.94 12.22 -7.50
C LYS A 26 -0.55 11.91 -7.49
N ASN A 27 -1.38 12.89 -7.85
CA ASN A 27 -2.85 12.77 -7.91
C ASN A 27 -3.46 12.23 -6.60
N ASP A 28 -2.90 12.66 -5.48
CA ASP A 28 -3.25 12.14 -4.17
C ASP A 28 -4.72 12.44 -3.81
N TRP A 29 -5.51 11.39 -3.57
CA TRP A 29 -6.91 11.49 -3.18
C TRP A 29 -7.12 11.88 -1.71
N GLY A 30 -6.06 11.99 -0.91
CA GLY A 30 -6.16 12.28 0.52
C GLY A 30 -6.74 11.13 1.36
N LEU A 31 -6.90 9.95 0.76
CA LEU A 31 -7.42 8.75 1.42
C LEU A 31 -6.31 8.00 2.19
N ARG A 32 -6.71 6.92 2.86
CA ARG A 32 -5.80 6.07 3.63
C ARG A 32 -4.68 5.53 2.73
N LEU A 33 -3.44 5.75 3.16
CA LEU A 33 -2.23 5.28 2.51
C LEU A 33 -1.52 4.29 3.43
N GLN A 34 -1.10 3.15 2.90
CA GLN A 34 -0.40 2.12 3.64
C GLN A 34 0.65 1.43 2.79
N TRP A 35 1.64 0.84 3.45
CA TRP A 35 2.48 -0.18 2.85
C TRP A 35 1.73 -1.50 2.88
N GLU A 36 1.88 -2.33 1.85
CA GLU A 36 1.54 -3.75 1.93
C GLU A 36 2.84 -4.53 1.84
N VAL A 37 3.14 -5.30 2.89
CA VAL A 37 4.32 -6.16 2.96
C VAL A 37 3.85 -7.60 2.86
N ARG A 38 4.40 -8.32 1.89
CA ARG A 38 4.17 -9.76 1.70
C ARG A 38 5.43 -10.53 1.98
N HIS A 39 5.29 -11.69 2.62
CA HIS A 39 6.33 -12.70 2.76
C HIS A 39 5.87 -13.97 2.06
N ASN A 40 6.65 -14.45 1.09
CA ASN A 40 6.32 -15.63 0.27
C ASN A 40 4.88 -15.57 -0.31
N GLY A 41 4.46 -14.38 -0.75
CA GLY A 41 3.15 -14.12 -1.34
C GLY A 41 2.01 -13.85 -0.34
N LYS A 42 2.23 -14.02 0.98
CA LYS A 42 1.22 -13.76 2.01
C LYS A 42 1.43 -12.40 2.67
N VAL A 43 0.38 -11.60 2.82
CA VAL A 43 0.44 -10.32 3.55
C VAL A 43 0.80 -10.57 5.01
N VAL A 44 1.86 -9.91 5.48
CA VAL A 44 2.37 -10.02 6.87
C VAL A 44 2.31 -8.69 7.62
N ALA A 45 2.30 -7.55 6.93
CA ALA A 45 2.15 -6.25 7.57
C ALA A 45 1.48 -5.21 6.66
N THR A 46 0.72 -4.30 7.25
CA THR A 46 0.10 -3.15 6.57
C THR A 46 0.32 -1.81 7.29
N PRO A 47 1.58 -1.39 7.55
CA PRO A 47 1.87 -0.19 8.32
C PRO A 47 1.38 1.08 7.59
N PRO A 48 0.95 2.11 8.34
CA PRO A 48 0.50 3.38 7.76
C PRO A 48 1.66 4.07 7.03
N ALA A 49 1.37 4.64 5.86
CA ALA A 49 2.36 5.36 5.04
C ALA A 49 2.06 6.86 4.91
N ARG A 50 1.01 7.34 5.59
CA ARG A 50 0.62 8.76 5.60
C ARG A 50 1.57 9.60 6.45
N ALA A 51 1.74 9.20 7.70
CA ALA A 51 2.53 9.95 8.67
C ALA A 51 4.02 9.90 8.33
N ASP A 52 4.51 8.71 7.94
CA ASP A 52 5.91 8.47 7.66
C ASP A 52 6.11 8.06 6.20
N VAL A 53 7.07 8.71 5.54
CA VAL A 53 7.45 8.44 4.14
C VAL A 53 8.36 7.21 4.00
N ALA A 54 8.78 6.65 5.13
CA ALA A 54 9.70 5.53 5.17
C ALA A 54 9.22 4.48 6.19
N TYR A 55 9.55 3.22 5.91
CA TYR A 55 9.23 2.10 6.77
C TYR A 55 10.43 1.13 6.82
N GLU A 56 10.87 0.80 8.03
CA GLU A 56 11.86 -0.24 8.28
C GLU A 56 11.12 -1.56 8.56
N HIS A 57 11.25 -2.55 7.67
CA HIS A 57 10.69 -3.86 7.94
C HIS A 57 11.73 -4.70 8.69
N ALA A 58 11.56 -4.87 10.01
CA ALA A 58 12.44 -5.71 10.83
C ALA A 58 12.21 -7.21 10.57
N ALA A 59 12.63 -7.67 9.39
CA ALA A 59 12.43 -9.05 8.94
C ALA A 59 13.54 -9.97 9.46
N SER A 60 13.15 -11.16 9.92
CA SER A 60 14.06 -12.18 10.46
C SER A 60 13.86 -13.57 9.87
N GLU A 61 12.73 -13.80 9.18
CA GLU A 61 12.43 -15.09 8.59
C GLU A 61 12.99 -15.18 7.17
N ALA A 62 13.60 -16.30 6.83
CA ALA A 62 14.14 -16.52 5.49
C ALA A 62 13.02 -16.53 4.44
N GLY A 63 13.35 -16.11 3.22
CA GLY A 63 12.42 -16.08 2.10
C GLY A 63 12.31 -14.71 1.45
N THR A 64 11.29 -14.54 0.61
CA THR A 64 11.15 -13.34 -0.20
C THR A 64 10.10 -12.41 0.39
N TYR A 65 10.51 -11.16 0.61
CA TYR A 65 9.65 -10.07 0.97
C TYR A 65 9.37 -9.20 -0.24
N GLU A 66 8.11 -8.81 -0.41
CA GLU A 66 7.66 -7.86 -1.41
C GLU A 66 6.95 -6.71 -0.71
N ILE A 67 7.26 -5.48 -1.12
CA ILE A 67 6.64 -4.28 -0.57
C ILE A 67 6.08 -3.42 -1.71
N VAL A 68 4.86 -2.92 -1.50
CA VAL A 68 4.18 -1.98 -2.40
C VAL A 68 3.46 -0.90 -1.60
N LEU A 69 3.32 0.29 -2.17
CA LEU A 69 2.49 1.34 -1.59
C LEU A 69 1.05 1.21 -2.10
N GLN A 70 0.09 1.33 -1.20
CA GLN A 70 -1.33 1.24 -1.51
C GLN A 70 -2.10 2.48 -1.03
N THR A 71 -3.14 2.84 -1.77
CA THR A 71 -4.17 3.79 -1.31
C THR A 71 -5.53 3.11 -1.28
N TRP A 72 -6.38 3.56 -0.36
CA TRP A 72 -7.79 3.22 -0.38
C TRP A 72 -8.48 3.89 -1.56
N GLN A 73 -9.27 3.13 -2.32
CA GLN A 73 -10.18 3.59 -3.34
C GLN A 73 -11.61 3.44 -2.82
N TYR A 74 -12.27 4.56 -2.54
CA TYR A 74 -13.65 4.57 -2.06
C TYR A 74 -14.63 4.72 -3.23
N ILE A 75 -15.32 3.65 -3.61
CA ILE A 75 -16.32 3.69 -4.69
C ILE A 75 -17.71 3.99 -4.12
N ASP A 76 -18.17 3.18 -3.18
CA ASP A 76 -19.48 3.34 -2.53
C ASP A 76 -19.49 2.71 -1.12
N TYR A 77 -20.62 2.89 -0.43
CA TYR A 77 -20.85 2.36 0.91
C TYR A 77 -21.48 0.95 0.89
N LYS A 78 -21.58 0.28 -0.26
CA LYS A 78 -22.19 -1.05 -0.28
C LYS A 78 -21.28 -2.01 0.47
N LYS A 79 -21.86 -2.71 1.44
CA LYS A 79 -21.15 -3.64 2.32
C LYS A 79 -21.72 -5.04 2.22
N LYS A 80 -20.84 -6.03 2.38
CA LYS A 80 -21.22 -7.42 2.63
C LYS A 80 -21.86 -7.52 4.03
N PRO A 81 -22.53 -8.65 4.34
CA PRO A 81 -23.07 -8.89 5.69
C PRO A 81 -22.04 -8.84 6.81
N ASP A 82 -20.76 -9.11 6.52
CA ASP A 82 -19.63 -9.02 7.46
C ASP A 82 -19.11 -7.58 7.70
N GLY A 83 -19.67 -6.59 7.00
CA GLY A 83 -19.30 -5.19 7.12
C GLY A 83 -18.16 -4.73 6.20
N GLU A 84 -17.55 -5.63 5.43
CA GLU A 84 -16.55 -5.26 4.41
C GLU A 84 -17.20 -4.53 3.25
N PHE A 85 -16.50 -3.55 2.68
CA PHE A 85 -16.95 -2.89 1.45
C PHE A 85 -16.91 -3.86 0.27
N ILE A 86 -17.94 -3.79 -0.58
CA ILE A 86 -18.04 -4.63 -1.78
C ILE A 86 -17.16 -4.06 -2.90
N ASN A 87 -17.26 -2.76 -3.16
CA ASN A 87 -16.61 -2.12 -4.30
C ASN A 87 -15.36 -1.31 -3.92
N SER A 88 -15.27 -0.88 -2.66
CA SER A 88 -14.13 -0.09 -2.16
C SER A 88 -13.01 -1.01 -1.68
N LYS A 89 -11.77 -0.71 -2.06
CA LYS A 89 -10.61 -1.57 -1.80
C LYS A 89 -9.30 -0.79 -1.79
N PHE A 90 -8.24 -1.42 -1.30
CA PHE A 90 -6.88 -0.93 -1.54
C PHE A 90 -6.45 -1.25 -2.97
N ILE A 91 -5.75 -0.30 -3.58
CA ILE A 91 -5.11 -0.44 -4.88
C ILE A 91 -3.62 -0.13 -4.74
N ASP A 92 -2.79 -0.88 -5.45
CA ASP A 92 -1.36 -0.62 -5.57
C ASP A 92 -1.14 0.67 -6.38
N ILE A 93 -0.28 1.55 -5.89
CA ILE A 93 0.01 2.85 -6.52
C ILE A 93 1.50 3.08 -6.78
N SER A 94 2.34 2.06 -6.60
CA SER A 94 3.78 2.15 -6.84
C SER A 94 4.34 0.96 -7.61
N ASN A 95 5.60 1.08 -8.03
CA ASN A 95 6.41 -0.09 -8.32
C ASN A 95 6.47 -1.01 -7.09
N LYS A 96 6.66 -2.30 -7.33
CA LYS A 96 6.95 -3.27 -6.28
C LYS A 96 8.45 -3.35 -6.08
N VAL A 97 8.88 -3.46 -4.83
CA VAL A 97 10.27 -3.75 -4.48
C VAL A 97 10.32 -5.04 -3.70
N SER A 98 11.42 -5.77 -3.82
CA SER A 98 11.60 -7.03 -3.12
C SER A 98 13.01 -7.17 -2.57
N TYR A 99 13.12 -7.95 -1.51
CA TYR A 99 14.38 -8.44 -0.98
C TYR A 99 14.19 -9.84 -0.43
N SER A 100 15.31 -10.54 -0.26
CA SER A 100 15.33 -11.84 0.36
C SER A 100 16.25 -11.81 1.57
N ILE A 101 15.88 -12.58 2.58
CA ILE A 101 16.72 -12.95 3.72
C ILE A 101 17.10 -14.41 3.57
#